data_AF-A0A117M6S8-F1
#
_entry.id   AF-A0A117M6S8-F1
#
_cell.length_a   1.000
_cell.length_b   1.000
_cell.length_c   1.000
_cell.angle_alpha   90.00
_cell.angle_beta   90.00
_cell.angle_gamma   90.00
#
_symmetry.space_group_name_H-M   'P 1'
#
loop_
_entity.id
_entity.type
_entity.pdbx_description
1 polymer ?
#
loop_
_entity_poly.entity_id
_entity_poly.type
_entity_poly.pdbx_seq_one_letter_code
_entity_poly.pdbx_strand_id
1 'polypeptide(L)'
;MGENKDTQEMNFTDNYARAAARVLESISRTAQLSSLATPEIQKMFENWLEILSRQILRGQEIPGRLDIPSKAGEIGISSSSLLGLLLYLQRQGRISITEIHLEPGCGLDEDICDCFRER
;
A
#
# COMPACT_ATOMS: atom_id res chain seq x y z
N MET A 1 10.21 44.61 2.31
CA MET A 1 9.89 43.51 1.39
C MET A 1 10.81 42.30 1.68
N GLY A 2 10.87 41.86 2.95
CA GLY A 2 11.83 40.86 3.44
C GLY A 2 11.21 39.78 4.35
N GLU A 3 10.13 40.08 5.08
CA GLU A 3 9.53 39.15 6.05
C GLU A 3 8.84 37.92 5.41
N ASN A 4 8.40 38.03 4.15
CA ASN A 4 7.65 36.97 3.47
C ASN A 4 8.55 35.84 2.94
N LYS A 5 9.85 36.11 2.74
CA LYS A 5 10.81 35.14 2.21
C LYS A 5 11.34 34.22 3.33
N ASP A 6 11.65 34.80 4.49
CA ASP A 6 12.12 34.06 5.67
C ASP A 6 11.05 33.10 6.22
N THR A 7 9.78 33.51 6.21
CA THR A 7 8.66 32.67 6.67
C THR A 7 8.38 31.49 5.73
N GLN A 8 8.66 31.67 4.43
CA GLN A 8 8.48 30.64 3.40
C GLN A 8 9.64 29.64 3.39
N GLU A 9 10.88 30.10 3.58
CA GLU A 9 12.07 29.23 3.73
C GLU A 9 12.04 28.42 5.03
N MET A 10 11.55 29.00 6.13
CA MET A 10 11.37 28.32 7.42
C MET A 10 10.30 27.22 7.35
N ASN A 11 9.14 27.48 6.70
CA ASN A 11 8.11 26.46 6.43
C ASN A 11 8.62 25.34 5.50
N PHE A 12 9.45 25.67 4.52
CA PHE A 12 10.04 24.67 3.62
C PHE A 12 10.98 23.73 4.37
N THR A 13 11.85 24.28 5.20
CA THR A 13 12.84 23.53 5.99
C THR A 13 12.15 22.60 7.00
N ASP A 14 11.07 23.07 7.64
CA ASP A 14 10.26 22.25 8.56
C ASP A 14 9.56 21.08 7.85
N ASN A 15 9.09 21.28 6.62
CA ASN A 15 8.47 20.21 5.83
C ASN A 15 9.48 19.12 5.44
N TYR A 16 10.71 19.50 5.06
CA TYR A 16 11.78 18.53 4.80
C TYR A 16 12.21 17.78 6.05
N ALA A 17 12.31 18.47 7.19
CA ALA A 17 12.62 17.84 8.47
C ALA A 17 11.54 16.80 8.86
N ARG A 18 10.26 17.14 8.67
CA ARG A 18 9.14 16.21 8.90
C ARG A 18 9.12 15.03 7.93
N ALA A 19 9.40 15.26 6.65
CA ALA A 19 9.50 14.20 5.65
C ALA A 19 10.67 13.24 5.97
N ALA A 20 11.84 13.79 6.30
CA ALA A 20 13.01 13.01 6.70
C ALA A 20 12.74 12.21 7.99
N ALA A 21 12.06 12.80 8.98
CA ALA A 21 11.66 12.10 10.19
C ALA A 21 10.70 10.92 9.91
N ARG A 22 9.70 11.11 9.03
CA ARG A 22 8.78 10.04 8.61
C ARG A 22 9.48 8.93 7.84
N VAL A 23 10.44 9.27 6.98
CA VAL A 23 11.25 8.29 6.25
C VAL A 23 12.14 7.52 7.23
N LEU A 24 12.81 8.18 8.17
CA LEU A 24 13.61 7.53 9.21
C LEU A 24 12.77 6.65 10.13
N GLU A 25 11.56 7.08 10.50
CA GLU A 25 10.60 6.29 11.28
C GLU A 25 10.15 5.04 10.49
N SER A 26 9.83 5.20 9.20
CA SER A 26 9.48 4.09 8.31
C SER A 26 10.63 3.10 8.15
N ILE A 27 11.86 3.57 7.96
CA ILE A 27 13.07 2.74 7.88
C ILE A 27 13.31 2.03 9.21
N SER A 28 13.20 2.73 10.34
CA SER A 28 13.39 2.16 11.68
C SER A 28 12.36 1.07 11.98
N ARG A 29 11.08 1.33 11.69
CA ARG A 29 9.99 0.35 11.82
C ARG A 29 10.22 -0.84 10.89
N THR A 30 10.66 -0.61 9.65
CA THR A 30 11.01 -1.67 8.70
C THR A 30 12.21 -2.49 9.18
N ALA A 31 13.24 -1.87 9.75
CA ALA A 31 14.41 -2.55 10.29
C ALA A 31 14.08 -3.40 11.52
N GLN A 32 13.21 -2.90 12.41
CA GLN A 32 12.69 -3.66 13.55
C GLN A 32 11.85 -4.85 13.09
N LEU A 33 10.97 -4.66 12.11
CA LEU A 33 10.21 -5.77 11.51
C LEU A 33 11.14 -6.77 10.80
N SER A 34 12.20 -6.29 10.15
CA SER A 34 13.21 -7.13 9.52
C SER A 34 14.04 -7.92 10.54
N SER A 35 14.30 -7.38 11.73
CA SER A 35 14.98 -8.11 12.82
C SER A 35 14.13 -9.24 13.42
N LEU A 36 12.81 -9.18 13.23
CA LEU A 36 11.85 -10.22 13.63
C LEU A 36 11.55 -11.20 12.49
N ALA A 37 11.93 -10.86 11.26
CA ALA A 37 11.72 -11.69 10.08
C ALA A 37 12.83 -12.73 9.95
N THR A 38 12.79 -13.76 10.80
CA THR A 38 13.63 -14.94 10.61
C THR A 38 13.35 -15.57 9.23
N PRO A 39 14.28 -16.37 8.66
CA PRO A 39 14.04 -17.04 7.38
C PRO A 39 12.74 -17.85 7.34
N GLU A 40 12.33 -18.42 8.47
CA GLU A 40 11.08 -19.15 8.64
C GLU A 40 9.86 -18.24 8.49
N ILE A 41 9.88 -17.06 9.13
CA ILE A 41 8.80 -16.06 9.02
C ILE A 41 8.72 -15.51 7.60
N GLN A 42 9.86 -15.24 6.96
CA GLN A 42 9.91 -14.83 5.56
C GLN A 42 9.28 -15.88 4.65
N LYS A 43 9.66 -17.16 4.83
CA LYS A 43 9.10 -18.27 4.06
C LYS A 43 7.61 -18.47 4.30
N MET A 44 7.12 -18.28 5.53
CA MET A 44 5.69 -18.32 5.82
C MET A 44 4.94 -17.19 5.11
N PHE A 45 5.51 -15.99 5.10
CA PHE A 45 4.93 -14.84 4.41
C PHE A 45 4.91 -15.05 2.88
N GLU A 46 5.98 -15.55 2.29
CA GLU A 46 6.03 -15.91 0.86
C GLU A 46 4.99 -16.99 0.50
N ASN A 47 4.89 -18.04 1.31
CA ASN A 47 3.88 -19.08 1.11
C ASN A 47 2.45 -18.51 1.20
N TRP A 48 2.22 -17.61 2.15
CA TRP A 48 0.94 -16.92 2.31
C TRP A 48 0.61 -16.04 1.10
N LEU A 49 1.58 -15.26 0.61
CA LEU A 49 1.44 -14.47 -0.61
C LEU A 49 1.13 -15.34 -1.84
N GLU A 50 1.75 -16.52 -1.95
CA GLU A 50 1.48 -17.45 -3.05
C GLU A 50 0.07 -18.06 -2.97
N ILE A 51 -0.43 -18.35 -1.76
CA ILE A 51 -1.81 -18.80 -1.56
C ILE A 51 -2.79 -17.70 -1.98
N LEU A 52 -2.58 -16.46 -1.53
CA LEU A 52 -3.40 -15.31 -1.91
C LEU A 52 -3.35 -15.05 -3.41
N SER A 53 -2.18 -15.12 -4.02
CA SER A 53 -1.98 -14.98 -5.46
C SER A 53 -2.86 -15.96 -6.24
N ARG A 54 -2.88 -17.23 -5.81
CA ARG A 54 -3.75 -18.25 -6.41
C ARG A 54 -5.23 -17.99 -6.18
N GLN A 55 -5.63 -17.43 -5.03
CA GLN A 55 -7.02 -17.06 -4.77
C GLN A 55 -7.48 -15.87 -5.61
N ILE A 56 -6.64 -14.84 -5.76
CA ILE A 56 -6.92 -13.67 -6.61
C ILE A 56 -7.22 -14.11 -8.04
N LEU A 57 -6.40 -15.00 -8.58
CA LEU A 57 -6.53 -15.48 -9.97
C LEU A 57 -7.53 -16.64 -10.12
N ARG A 58 -8.07 -17.18 -9.03
CA ARG A 58 -8.99 -18.31 -9.09
C ARG A 58 -10.30 -17.88 -9.77
N GLY A 59 -10.66 -18.60 -10.82
CA GLY A 59 -11.89 -18.34 -11.57
C GLY A 59 -11.87 -17.03 -12.37
N GLN A 60 -10.72 -16.34 -12.43
CA GLN A 60 -10.57 -15.13 -13.21
C GLN A 60 -10.32 -15.48 -14.68
N GLU A 61 -11.11 -14.92 -15.59
CA GLU A 61 -10.84 -15.00 -17.03
C GLU A 61 -9.62 -14.17 -17.40
N ILE A 62 -8.73 -14.73 -18.22
CA ILE A 62 -7.51 -14.07 -18.71
C ILE A 62 -7.41 -14.28 -20.23
N PRO A 63 -7.44 -13.21 -21.05
CA PRO A 63 -7.64 -11.80 -20.67
C PRO A 63 -9.07 -11.53 -20.16
N GLY A 64 -9.22 -10.64 -19.18
CA GLY A 64 -10.52 -10.30 -18.59
C GLY A 64 -10.44 -9.11 -17.64
N ARG A 65 -11.61 -8.63 -17.21
CA ARG A 65 -11.74 -7.53 -16.22
C ARG A 65 -11.88 -8.10 -14.81
N LEU A 66 -11.24 -7.45 -13.85
CA LEU A 66 -11.32 -7.79 -12.43
C LEU A 66 -11.89 -6.60 -11.68
N ASP A 67 -13.04 -6.80 -11.04
CA ASP A 67 -13.64 -5.79 -10.16
C ASP A 67 -12.92 -5.79 -8.81
N ILE A 68 -12.25 -4.68 -8.49
CA ILE A 68 -11.40 -4.57 -7.29
C ILE A 68 -12.23 -4.68 -6.00
N PRO A 69 -13.33 -3.92 -5.80
CA PRO A 69 -14.08 -4.01 -4.56
C PRO A 69 -14.69 -5.40 -4.31
N SER A 70 -15.28 -6.02 -5.35
CA SER A 70 -15.89 -7.34 -5.20
C SER A 70 -14.85 -8.42 -4.91
N LYS A 71 -13.71 -8.42 -5.64
CA LYS A 71 -12.64 -9.40 -5.41
C LYS A 71 -11.96 -9.20 -4.05
N ALA A 72 -11.77 -7.96 -3.61
CA ALA A 72 -11.22 -7.66 -2.30
C ALA A 72 -12.14 -8.17 -1.18
N GLY A 73 -13.45 -7.97 -1.32
CA GLY A 73 -14.47 -8.50 -0.42
C GLY A 73 -14.54 -10.03 -0.39
N GLU A 74 -14.41 -10.69 -1.54
CA GLU A 74 -14.34 -12.16 -1.65
C GLU A 74 -13.16 -12.75 -0.86
N ILE A 75 -12.01 -12.08 -0.93
CA ILE A 75 -10.76 -12.53 -0.25
C ILE A 75 -10.72 -12.10 1.22
N GLY A 76 -11.45 -11.04 1.59
CA GLY A 76 -11.44 -10.45 2.93
C GLY A 76 -10.26 -9.52 3.20
N ILE A 77 -9.87 -8.72 2.20
CA ILE A 77 -8.82 -7.70 2.30
C ILE A 77 -9.34 -6.33 1.83
N SER A 78 -8.60 -5.25 2.11
CA SER A 78 -8.93 -3.92 1.57
C SER A 78 -8.65 -3.84 0.06
N SER A 79 -9.37 -2.94 -0.63
CA SER A 79 -9.19 -2.69 -2.07
C SER A 79 -7.76 -2.23 -2.41
N SER A 80 -7.17 -1.38 -1.58
CA SER A 80 -5.77 -0.94 -1.65
C SER A 80 -4.78 -2.09 -1.50
N SER A 81 -5.01 -3.01 -0.57
CA SER A 81 -4.19 -4.22 -0.38
C SER A 81 -4.26 -5.11 -1.61
N LEU A 82 -5.45 -5.29 -2.19
CA LEU A 82 -5.62 -6.02 -3.44
C LEU A 82 -4.85 -5.37 -4.59
N LEU A 83 -4.93 -4.03 -4.74
CA LEU A 83 -4.16 -3.30 -5.75
C LEU A 83 -2.64 -3.51 -5.58
N GLY A 84 -2.14 -3.45 -4.34
CA GLY A 84 -0.75 -3.76 -4.03
C GLY A 84 -0.34 -5.18 -4.44
N LEU A 85 -1.20 -6.16 -4.18
CA LEU A 85 -0.99 -7.56 -4.58
C LEU A 85 -1.02 -7.75 -6.10
N LEU A 86 -1.91 -7.05 -6.82
CA LEU A 86 -1.95 -7.07 -8.28
C LEU A 86 -0.66 -6.49 -8.88
N LEU A 87 -0.14 -5.38 -8.32
CA LEU A 87 1.16 -4.84 -8.70
C LEU A 87 2.30 -5.82 -8.42
N TYR A 88 2.27 -6.51 -7.29
CA TYR A 88 3.23 -7.57 -6.97
C TYR A 88 3.20 -8.70 -8.02
N LEU A 89 2.00 -9.18 -8.39
CA LEU A 89 1.82 -10.19 -9.43
C LEU A 89 2.33 -9.74 -10.79
N GLN A 90 2.09 -8.48 -11.16
CA GLN A 90 2.61 -7.91 -12.40
C GLN A 90 4.15 -7.84 -12.39
N ARG A 91 4.78 -7.46 -11.27
CA ARG A 91 6.25 -7.43 -11.14
C ARG A 91 6.88 -8.82 -11.25
N GLN A 92 6.13 -9.87 -10.96
CA GLN A 92 6.51 -11.27 -11.20
C GLN A 92 6.21 -11.75 -12.63
N GLY A 93 5.58 -10.92 -13.46
CA GLY A 93 5.18 -11.29 -14.83
C GLY A 93 3.99 -12.25 -14.91
N ARG A 94 3.21 -12.40 -13.82
CA ARG A 94 2.06 -13.33 -13.78
C ARG A 94 0.79 -12.76 -14.41
N ILE A 95 0.65 -11.43 -14.40
CA ILE A 95 -0.45 -10.69 -15.01
C ILE A 95 0.08 -9.40 -15.63
N SER A 96 -0.76 -8.74 -16.43
CA SER A 96 -0.53 -7.38 -16.91
C SER A 96 -1.75 -6.53 -16.61
N ILE A 97 -1.55 -5.38 -15.97
CA ILE A 97 -2.60 -4.38 -15.74
C ILE A 97 -2.58 -3.41 -16.91
N THR A 98 -3.65 -3.37 -17.70
CA THR A 98 -3.74 -2.55 -18.92
C THR A 98 -4.69 -1.36 -18.81
N GLU A 99 -5.66 -1.42 -17.91
CA GLU A 99 -6.64 -0.36 -17.66
C GLU A 99 -6.88 -0.20 -16.15
N ILE A 100 -7.15 1.04 -15.73
CA ILE A 100 -7.57 1.39 -14.36
C ILE A 100 -8.72 2.38 -14.49
N HIS A 101 -9.82 2.11 -13.80
CA HIS A 101 -10.97 2.99 -13.73
C HIS A 101 -10.93 3.80 -12.43
N LEU A 102 -11.23 5.10 -12.53
CA LEU A 102 -11.22 6.04 -11.39
C LEU A 102 -12.64 6.52 -11.12
N GLU A 103 -12.99 6.61 -9.84
CA GLU A 103 -14.26 7.15 -9.34
C GLU A 103 -13.99 8.28 -8.33
N PRO A 104 -14.96 9.17 -8.05
CA PRO A 104 -14.81 10.21 -7.03
C PRO A 104 -14.46 9.60 -5.66
N GLY A 105 -13.40 10.11 -5.04
CA GLY A 105 -12.99 9.68 -3.70
C GLY A 105 -13.83 10.31 -2.58
N CYS A 106 -13.81 9.68 -1.41
CA CYS A 106 -14.52 10.16 -0.22
C CYS A 106 -13.76 11.23 0.60
N GLY A 107 -12.51 11.54 0.22
CA GLY A 107 -11.65 12.49 0.93
C GLY A 107 -11.04 11.93 2.23
N LEU A 108 -11.17 10.63 2.49
CA LEU A 108 -10.64 9.93 3.65
C LEU A 108 -9.63 8.87 3.21
N ASP A 109 -8.70 8.52 4.11
CA ASP A 109 -7.80 7.38 3.91
C ASP A 109 -8.54 6.09 4.23
N GLU A 110 -8.94 5.36 3.18
CA GLU A 110 -9.72 4.11 3.27
C GLU A 110 -8.98 2.95 3.96
N ASP A 111 -7.66 3.07 4.17
CA ASP A 111 -6.86 2.08 4.89
C ASP A 111 -6.79 2.33 6.40
N ILE A 112 -7.21 3.51 6.85
CA ILE A 112 -7.32 3.82 8.26
C ILE A 112 -8.66 3.29 8.77
N CYS A 113 -8.60 2.21 9.55
CA CYS A 113 -9.73 1.67 10.29
C CYS A 113 -10.40 2.78 11.13
N ASP A 114 -11.73 2.80 11.13
CA ASP A 114 -12.52 3.80 11.87
C ASP A 114 -12.19 3.81 13.38
N CYS A 115 -11.71 2.69 13.94
CA CYS A 115 -11.23 2.61 15.32
C CYS A 115 -10.04 3.53 15.64
N PHE A 116 -9.33 4.04 14.63
CA PHE A 116 -8.25 5.01 14.76
C PHE A 116 -8.66 6.46 14.47
N ARG A 117 -9.89 6.69 13.98
CA ARG A 117 -10.36 8.02 13.57
C ARG A 117 -10.95 8.84 14.72
N GLU A 118 -11.24 8.23 15.86
CA GLU A 118 -11.67 8.92 17.08
C GLU A 118 -10.63 8.78 18.21
N ARG A 119 -9.78 9.80 18.35
CA ARG A 119 -9.15 10.22 19.61
C ARG A 119 -8.98 11.74 19.64
#